data_AF-A0A535IQT0-F1
#
_entry.id   AF-A0A535IQT0-F1
#
_cell.length_a   1.000
_cell.length_b   1.000
_cell.length_c   1.000
_cell.angle_alpha   90.00
_cell.angle_beta   90.00
_cell.angle_gamma   90.00
#
_symmetry.space_group_name_H-M   'P 1'
#
loop_
_entity.id
_entity.type
_entity.pdbx_description
1 polymer ?
#
loop_
_entity_poly.entity_id
_entity_poly.type
_entity_poly.pdbx_seq_one_letter_code
_entity_poly.pdbx_strand_id
1 'polypeptide(L)'
;PGIYAAALNNLAQACNAEGEIDRAIALTEKALALSHSQGDRPHEAALHSKMADLLHAQDRSEAAMAHLKQAVSIYAEIGVEAETVQPEIWKLSEW
;
A
#
# COMPACT_ATOMS: atom_id res chain seq x y z
N PRO A 1 14.86 3.19 -2.17
CA PRO A 1 14.78 1.70 -2.18
C PRO A 1 14.90 1.02 -0.80
N GLY A 2 15.90 1.35 0.03
CA GLY A 2 16.18 0.59 1.27
C GLY A 2 15.20 0.81 2.44
N ILE A 3 14.54 1.97 2.52
CA ILE A 3 13.62 2.28 3.64
C ILE A 3 12.35 1.42 3.60
N TYR A 4 11.87 1.04 2.41
CA TYR A 4 10.66 0.22 2.25
C TYR A 4 10.87 -1.22 2.68
N ALA A 5 11.98 -1.83 2.26
CA ALA A 5 12.35 -3.18 2.67
C ALA A 5 12.56 -3.25 4.19
N ALA A 6 13.19 -2.23 4.77
CA ALA A 6 13.35 -2.11 6.22
C ALA A 6 11.99 -1.94 6.94
N ALA A 7 11.09 -1.11 6.40
CA ALA A 7 9.77 -0.91 6.99
C ALA A 7 8.94 -2.21 6.97
N LEU A 8 8.87 -2.89 5.82
CA LEU A 8 8.16 -4.17 5.69
C LEU A 8 8.75 -5.26 6.60
N ASN A 9 10.08 -5.32 6.70
CA ASN A 9 10.76 -6.29 7.57
C ASN A 9 10.49 -6.02 9.07
N ASN A 10 10.51 -4.74 9.48
CA ASN A 10 10.20 -4.36 10.85
C ASN A 10 8.71 -4.60 11.19
N LEU A 11 7.83 -4.43 10.21
CA LEU A 11 6.39 -4.71 10.34
C LEU A 11 6.14 -6.21 10.51
N ALA A 12 6.80 -7.06 9.73
CA ALA A 12 6.72 -8.51 9.86
C ALA A 12 7.24 -9.00 11.23
N GLN A 13 8.30 -8.39 11.76
CA GLN A 13 8.74 -8.67 13.13
C GLN A 13 7.74 -8.19 14.18
N ALA A 14 7.18 -6.99 14.00
CA ALA A 14 6.24 -6.42 14.95
C ALA A 14 4.90 -7.17 15.01
N CYS A 15 4.39 -7.71 13.90
CA CYS A 15 3.20 -8.58 13.91
C CYS A 15 3.38 -9.86 14.73
N ASN A 16 4.62 -10.35 14.88
CA ASN A 16 4.91 -11.54 15.68
C ASN A 16 4.99 -11.25 17.19
N ALA A 17 5.01 -9.98 17.61
CA ALA A 17 5.10 -9.59 19.01
C ALA A 17 3.96 -8.63 19.35
N GLU A 18 2.98 -9.10 20.12
CA GLU A 18 1.79 -8.34 20.57
C GLU A 18 2.11 -6.99 21.26
N GLY A 19 3.37 -6.69 21.59
CA GLY A 19 3.78 -5.42 22.19
C GLY A 19 4.36 -4.36 21.23
N GLU A 20 4.65 -4.68 19.96
CA GLU A 20 5.29 -3.72 19.03
C GLU A 20 4.38 -3.21 17.90
N ILE A 21 3.08 -3.50 17.94
CA ILE A 21 2.12 -3.10 16.89
C ILE A 21 2.08 -1.57 16.71
N ASP A 22 2.14 -0.78 17.78
CA ASP A 22 2.17 0.70 17.67
C ASP A 22 3.40 1.22 16.92
N ARG A 23 4.54 0.55 17.10
CA ARG A 23 5.77 0.88 16.37
C ARG A 23 5.64 0.51 14.88
N ALA A 24 4.97 -0.60 14.60
CA ALA A 24 4.66 -1.04 13.23
C ALA A 24 3.80 0.00 12.52
N ILE A 25 2.77 0.52 13.19
CA ILE A 25 1.89 1.58 12.68
C ILE A 25 2.73 2.82 12.36
N ALA A 26 3.53 3.31 13.31
CA ALA A 26 4.35 4.53 13.11
C ALA A 26 5.37 4.40 11.96
N LEU A 27 5.95 3.20 11.75
CA LEU A 27 6.84 2.95 10.63
C LEU A 27 6.09 2.89 9.30
N THR A 28 4.89 2.32 9.30
CA THR A 28 4.02 2.24 8.12
C THR A 28 3.57 3.63 7.67
N GLU A 29 3.21 4.53 8.60
CA GLU A 29 2.89 5.93 8.28
C GLU A 29 4.05 6.67 7.62
N LYS A 30 5.27 6.48 8.12
CA LYS A 30 6.48 7.07 7.51
C LYS A 30 6.74 6.52 6.12
N ALA A 31 6.56 5.21 5.93
CA ALA A 31 6.69 4.59 4.62
C ALA A 31 5.63 5.10 3.64
N LEU A 32 4.38 5.27 4.10
CA LEU A 32 3.28 5.83 3.30
C LEU A 32 3.59 7.25 2.84
N ALA A 33 4.01 8.13 3.76
CA ALA A 33 4.38 9.50 3.42
C ALA A 33 5.52 9.55 2.39
N LEU A 34 6.48 8.62 2.51
CA LEU A 34 7.57 8.53 1.55
C LEU A 34 7.11 8.00 0.19
N SER A 35 6.32 6.92 0.14
CA SER A 35 5.75 6.37 -1.09
C SER A 35 4.91 7.42 -1.82
N HIS A 36 4.07 8.15 -1.08
CA HIS A 36 3.28 9.26 -1.59
C HIS A 36 4.17 10.36 -2.20
N SER A 37 5.23 10.78 -1.49
CA SER A 37 6.18 11.79 -1.98
C SER A 37 6.97 11.35 -3.23
N GLN A 38 7.16 10.05 -3.42
CA GLN A 38 7.86 9.47 -4.56
C GLN A 38 6.93 9.14 -5.73
N GLY A 39 5.61 9.31 -5.55
CA GLY A 39 4.60 8.91 -6.54
C GLY A 39 4.51 7.39 -6.73
N ASP A 40 4.98 6.60 -5.77
CA ASP A 40 5.01 5.15 -5.84
C ASP A 40 3.68 4.54 -5.39
N ARG A 41 2.66 4.75 -6.24
CA ARG A 41 1.27 4.33 -6.02
C ARG A 41 1.11 2.84 -5.68
N PRO A 42 1.76 1.87 -6.39
CA PRO A 42 1.56 0.46 -6.07
C PRO A 42 2.10 0.10 -4.68
N HIS A 43 3.20 0.72 -4.24
CA HIS A 43 3.70 0.51 -2.89
C HIS A 43 2.86 1.23 -1.82
N GLU A 44 2.32 2.41 -2.13
CA GLU A 44 1.37 3.12 -1.27
C GLU A 44 0.15 2.24 -0.97
N ALA A 45 -0.43 1.60 -1.99
CA ALA A 45 -1.55 0.66 -1.83
C ALA A 45 -1.18 -0.53 -0.93
N ALA A 46 -0.01 -1.14 -1.15
CA ALA A 46 0.47 -2.26 -0.33
C ALA A 46 0.64 -1.88 1.14
N LEU A 47 1.16 -0.67 1.41
CA LEU A 47 1.33 -0.15 2.77
C LEU A 47 -0.01 0.18 3.43
N HIS A 48 -1.00 0.66 2.68
CA HIS A 48 -2.37 0.83 3.19
C HIS A 48 -3.00 -0.50 3.61
N SER A 49 -2.81 -1.58 2.83
CA SER A 49 -3.25 -2.92 3.23
C SER A 49 -2.55 -3.38 4.51
N LYS A 50 -1.25 -3.14 4.65
CA LYS A 50 -0.48 -3.49 5.86
C LYS A 50 -0.96 -2.71 7.09
N MET A 51 -1.27 -1.42 6.93
CA MET A 51 -1.85 -0.61 7.99
C MET A 51 -3.20 -1.16 8.45
N ALA A 52 -4.03 -1.62 7.52
CA ALA A 52 -5.30 -2.25 7.85
C ALA A 52 -5.13 -3.55 8.65
N ASP A 53 -4.19 -4.41 8.25
CA ASP A 53 -3.87 -5.65 8.99
C ASP A 53 -3.45 -5.33 10.44
N LEU A 54 -2.57 -4.34 10.63
CA LEU A 54 -2.09 -3.92 11.95
C LEU A 54 -3.21 -3.32 12.82
N LEU A 55 -4.05 -2.46 12.25
CA LEU A 55 -5.16 -1.84 12.96
C LEU A 55 -6.22 -2.89 13.32
N HIS A 56 -6.46 -3.87 12.45
CA HIS A 56 -7.36 -4.98 12.76
C HIS A 56 -6.83 -5.84 13.91
N ALA A 57 -5.51 -6.07 13.98
CA ALA A 57 -4.88 -6.77 15.10
C ALA A 57 -4.97 -6.01 16.44
N GLN A 58 -5.24 -4.69 16.43
CA GLN A 58 -5.54 -3.90 17.63
C GLN A 58 -7.06 -3.75 17.89
N ASP A 59 -7.90 -4.58 17.25
CA ASP A 59 -9.38 -4.46 17.28
C ASP A 59 -9.92 -3.12 16.71
N ARG A 60 -9.09 -2.33 16.01
CA ARG A 60 -9.47 -1.04 15.40
C ARG A 60 -10.03 -1.23 13.99
N SER A 61 -11.07 -2.04 13.90
CA SER A 61 -11.65 -2.49 12.62
C SER A 61 -12.19 -1.36 11.73
N GLU A 62 -12.73 -0.27 12.30
CA GLU A 62 -13.19 0.88 11.51
C GLU A 62 -12.04 1.60 10.79
N ALA A 63 -10.92 1.81 11.51
CA ALA A 63 -9.74 2.43 10.94
C ALA A 63 -9.09 1.50 9.90
N ALA A 64 -9.04 0.19 10.18
CA ALA A 64 -8.57 -0.80 9.21
C ALA A 64 -9.36 -0.75 7.90
N MET A 65 -10.69 -0.67 7.98
CA MET A 65 -11.57 -0.57 6.81
C MET A 65 -11.29 0.69 5.98
N ALA A 66 -11.00 1.83 6.61
CA ALA A 66 -10.64 3.05 5.91
C ALA A 66 -9.34 2.89 5.11
N HIS A 67 -8.32 2.26 5.70
CA HIS A 67 -7.05 1.99 5.01
C HIS A 67 -7.22 0.96 3.88
N LEU A 68 -8.03 -0.09 4.06
CA LEU A 68 -8.36 -1.04 3.00
C LEU A 68 -9.05 -0.36 1.81
N LYS A 69 -10.00 0.56 2.06
CA LYS A 69 -10.65 1.32 0.99
C LYS A 69 -9.66 2.17 0.20
N GLN A 70 -8.70 2.80 0.88
CA GLN A 70 -7.63 3.55 0.21
C GLN A 70 -6.75 2.64 -0.66
N ALA A 71 -6.32 1.49 -0.13
CA ALA A 71 -5.55 0.51 -0.91
C ALA A 71 -6.29 0.07 -2.18
N VAL A 72 -7.57 -0.27 -2.04
CA VAL A 72 -8.42 -0.68 -3.18
C VAL A 72 -8.59 0.44 -4.19
N SER A 73 -8.81 1.69 -3.75
CA SER A 73 -8.91 2.84 -4.66
C SER A 73 -7.63 3.01 -5.48
N ILE A 74 -6.46 2.96 -4.82
CA ILE A 74 -5.18 3.10 -5.50
C ILE A 74 -4.93 1.94 -6.47
N TYR A 75 -5.20 0.70 -6.08
CA TYR A 75 -5.09 -0.45 -6.99
C TYR A 75 -6.05 -0.36 -8.18
N ALA A 76 -7.27 0.13 -7.97
CA ALA A 76 -8.23 0.35 -9.04
C ALA A 76 -7.75 1.45 -9.99
N GLU A 77 -7.20 2.55 -9.47
CA GLU A 77 -6.65 3.63 -10.29
C GLU A 77 -5.44 3.17 -11.11
N ILE A 78 -4.54 2.35 -10.54
CA ILE A 78 -3.42 1.74 -11.28
C ILE A 78 -3.92 0.74 -12.32
N GLY A 79 -4.93 -0.07 -11.99
CA GLY A 79 -5.54 -1.03 -12.91
C GLY A 79 -6.23 -0.35 -14.10
N VAL A 80 -6.96 0.74 -13.84
CA VAL A 80 -7.57 1.59 -14.87
C VAL A 80 -6.49 2.28 -15.69
N GLU A 81 -5.40 2.75 -15.09
CA GLU A 81 -4.27 3.36 -15.81
C GLU A 81 -3.58 2.33 -16.74
N ALA A 82 -3.37 1.09 -16.28
CA ALA A 82 -2.84 0.01 -17.12
C ALA A 82 -3.78 -0.38 -18.28
N GLU A 83 -5.09 -0.36 -18.05
CA GLU A 83 -6.11 -0.68 -19.06
C GLU A 83 -6.32 0.50 -20.05
N THR A 84 -6.21 1.75 -19.58
CA THR A 84 -6.31 2.97 -20.40
C THR A 84 -5.02 3.35 -21.13
N VAL A 85 -3.88 2.72 -20.82
CA VAL A 85 -2.62 2.88 -21.56
C VAL A 85 -2.56 1.96 -22.81
N GLN A 86 -3.54 1.07 -23.03
CA GLN A 86 -3.61 0.22 -24.24
C GLN A 86 -4.70 0.51 -25.31
N PRO A 87 -5.28 1.72 -25.49
CA PRO A 87 -6.31 1.89 -26.51
C PRO A 87 -5.81 1.98 -27.97
N GLU A 88 -4.50 2.12 -28.24
CA GLU A 88 -4.02 2.47 -29.59
C GLU A 88 -2.95 1.53 -30.20
N ILE A 89 -2.41 0.55 -29.46
CA ILE A 89 -1.36 -0.34 -30.02
C ILE A 89 -1.90 -1.23 -31.16
N TRP A 90 -3.21 -1.51 -31.18
CA TRP A 90 -3.84 -2.35 -32.21
C TRP A 90 -4.11 -1.63 -33.54
N LYS A 91 -4.00 -0.29 -33.63
CA LYS A 91 -4.28 0.45 -34.89
C LYS A 91 -3.09 0.59 -35.84
N LEU A 92 -1.89 0.12 -35.46
CA LEU A 92 -0.66 0.30 -36.25
C LEU A 92 -0.27 -0.92 -37.11
N SER A 93 -1.10 -1.98 -37.16
CA SER A 93 -0.80 -3.19 -37.95
C SER A 93 -1.62 -3.37 -39.23
N GLU A 94 -2.35 -2.35 -39.69
CA GLU A 94 -3.01 -2.39 -41.00
C GLU A 94 -2.62 -1.16 -41.83
N TRP A 95 -1.50 -1.24 -42.56
CA TRP A 95 -1.27 -0.69 -43.91
C TRP A 95 -0.08 -1.41 -44.55
#